data_AF-A0A821AWJ4-F1
#
_entry.id   AF-A0A821AWJ4-F1
#
_cell.length_a   1.000
_cell.length_b   1.000
_cell.length_c   1.000
_cell.angle_alpha   90.00
_cell.angle_beta   90.00
_cell.angle_gamma   90.00
#
_symmetry.space_group_name_H-M   'P 1'
#
loop_
_entity.id
_entity.type
_entity.pdbx_description
1 polymer ?
#
loop_
_entity_poly.entity_id
_entity_poly.type
_entity_poly.pdbx_seq_one_letter_code
_entity_poly.pdbx_strand_id
1 'polypeptide(L)'
;IVVLLQQQTDQSASSFVTSTHPSLLILERWAWELFSQESHGWIDEPSYQQLFRTLAIFNEKLIFNCGEIDMEKKGSLLFSVTIEQVNSIFMHIERSTYDNDPFIAFISIWFDNHAKFAFDNLEYTSPIINYIGRYVFNKYIKSKEYKIFLTQLRQPHLSHTIFTTKFLFYIATCPSYFNLYLVHEAKMFYDYADDIVQCFSEDYLEIIRVHSYSVASWSKELVSCIARHISLTVGCCWLDGENQPHMKAVFPTEKAVHDHFENLLRILSYEPLYAQIRIKRSNDETVLVGSSLTYFLLIVQMRNMDWLSDLNATLRNTILSVIDTTTNDEMATCCYAVLCEILTDEELKDLKISDNICNYFLQLLEHTWNKTKKYEHVPIMVVLKAFQTLSKNDTMQQKIAHSDRIYLLIEMCDEYPIVYDIIWAFSFNKDIQQQLRSNSPFI
;
A
#
# COMPACT_ATOMS: atom_id res chain seq x y z
N ILE A 1 -28.86 16.10 5.18
CA ILE A 1 -27.43 15.82 4.97
C ILE A 1 -27.23 14.38 4.51
N VAL A 2 -27.55 13.37 5.35
CA VAL A 2 -27.40 11.93 5.01
C VAL A 2 -27.92 11.59 3.61
N VAL A 3 -29.18 11.93 3.31
CA VAL A 3 -29.80 11.65 2.00
C VAL A 3 -29.01 12.28 0.84
N LEU A 4 -28.54 13.52 1.00
CA LEU A 4 -27.79 14.22 -0.04
C LEU A 4 -26.43 13.56 -0.32
N LEU A 5 -25.73 13.12 0.72
CA LEU A 5 -24.43 12.43 0.58
C LEU A 5 -24.61 11.05 -0.04
N GLN A 6 -25.66 10.31 0.34
CA GLN A 6 -25.95 8.98 -0.20
C GLN A 6 -26.37 9.00 -1.66
N GLN A 7 -27.00 10.09 -2.13
CA GLN A 7 -27.39 10.27 -3.52
C GLN A 7 -26.20 10.53 -4.46
N GLN A 8 -25.00 10.80 -3.93
CA GLN A 8 -23.84 11.06 -4.76
C GLN A 8 -23.33 9.77 -5.43
N THR A 9 -23.39 9.79 -6.76
CA THR A 9 -22.83 8.78 -7.67
C THR A 9 -21.41 9.19 -8.07
N ASP A 10 -20.62 8.25 -8.58
CA ASP A 10 -19.25 8.53 -9.03
C ASP A 10 -19.20 9.61 -10.12
N GLN A 11 -20.23 9.71 -10.96
CA GLN A 11 -20.32 10.72 -12.02
C GLN A 11 -20.71 12.12 -11.50
N SER A 12 -21.49 12.21 -10.43
CA SER A 12 -21.98 13.48 -9.89
C SER A 12 -21.10 14.04 -8.76
N ALA A 13 -20.32 13.18 -8.09
CA ALA A 13 -19.60 13.51 -6.87
C ALA A 13 -18.60 14.67 -7.04
N SER A 14 -17.81 14.69 -8.13
CA SER A 14 -16.85 15.78 -8.40
C SER A 14 -17.52 17.16 -8.49
N SER A 15 -18.64 17.24 -9.20
CA SER A 15 -19.42 18.48 -9.34
C SER A 15 -20.06 18.91 -8.01
N PHE A 16 -20.56 17.95 -7.24
CA PHE A 16 -21.16 18.19 -5.94
C PHE A 16 -20.13 18.73 -4.94
N VAL A 17 -18.98 18.07 -4.80
CA VAL A 17 -17.91 18.53 -3.89
C VAL A 17 -17.44 19.91 -4.32
N THR A 18 -17.28 20.16 -5.62
CA THR A 18 -16.81 21.46 -6.10
C THR A 18 -17.76 22.60 -5.74
N SER A 19 -19.06 22.38 -5.92
CA SER A 19 -20.11 23.38 -5.65
C SER A 19 -20.46 23.54 -4.17
N THR A 20 -20.25 22.50 -3.35
CA THR A 20 -20.62 22.49 -1.93
C THR A 20 -19.43 22.44 -0.96
N HIS A 21 -18.20 22.60 -1.47
CA HIS A 21 -16.97 22.49 -0.69
C HIS A 21 -16.98 23.29 0.63
N PRO A 22 -17.39 24.58 0.68
CA PRO A 22 -17.43 25.31 1.95
C PRO A 22 -18.36 24.67 2.98
N SER A 23 -19.50 24.13 2.55
CA SER A 23 -20.46 23.45 3.43
C SER A 23 -19.95 22.08 3.90
N LEU A 24 -19.28 21.33 3.02
CA LEU A 24 -18.64 20.07 3.38
C LEU A 24 -17.50 20.30 4.38
N LEU A 25 -16.71 21.36 4.18
CA LEU A 25 -15.63 21.72 5.09
C LEU A 25 -16.14 22.09 6.48
N ILE A 26 -17.26 22.84 6.56
CA ILE A 26 -17.92 23.14 7.85
C ILE A 26 -18.39 21.84 8.52
N LEU A 27 -18.95 20.91 7.76
CA LEU A 27 -19.45 19.64 8.28
C LEU A 27 -18.32 18.74 8.80
N GLU A 28 -17.21 18.63 8.07
CA GLU A 28 -16.02 17.87 8.53
C GLU A 28 -15.39 18.50 9.77
N ARG A 29 -15.24 19.84 9.81
CA ARG A 29 -14.75 20.54 11.01
C ARG A 29 -15.65 20.30 12.22
N TRP A 30 -16.95 20.39 12.03
CA TRP A 30 -17.92 20.10 13.08
C TRP A 30 -17.83 18.64 13.57
N ALA A 31 -17.61 17.68 12.67
CA ALA A 31 -17.40 16.28 13.03
C ALA A 31 -16.17 16.13 13.92
N TRP A 32 -15.04 16.74 13.54
CA TRP A 32 -13.80 16.76 14.33
C TRP A 32 -13.96 17.44 15.69
N GLU A 33 -14.65 18.57 15.73
CA GLU A 33 -14.99 19.25 16.97
C GLU A 33 -15.79 18.32 17.88
N LEU A 34 -16.81 17.65 17.36
CA LEU A 34 -17.65 16.73 18.14
C LEU A 34 -16.85 15.52 18.67
N PHE A 35 -15.94 14.94 17.87
CA PHE A 35 -15.06 13.86 18.33
C PHE A 35 -14.12 14.32 19.45
N SER A 36 -13.70 15.58 19.45
CA SER A 36 -12.76 16.13 20.43
C SER A 36 -13.38 16.58 21.76
N GLN A 37 -14.70 16.59 21.88
CA GLN A 37 -15.40 16.98 23.12
C GLN A 37 -15.21 15.94 24.24
N GLU A 38 -15.35 16.36 25.50
CA GLU A 38 -15.24 15.44 26.65
C GLU A 38 -16.43 14.49 26.80
N SER A 39 -17.61 14.87 26.29
CA SER A 39 -18.85 14.10 26.38
C SER A 39 -19.25 13.57 25.01
N HIS A 40 -19.43 12.26 24.92
CA HIS A 40 -19.81 11.57 23.70
C HIS A 40 -21.22 10.98 23.74
N GLY A 41 -22.15 11.62 24.45
CA GLY A 41 -23.56 11.18 24.51
C GLY A 41 -24.25 11.07 23.14
N TRP A 42 -23.70 11.72 22.11
CA TRP A 42 -24.14 11.60 20.72
C TRP A 42 -23.91 10.20 20.13
N ILE A 43 -23.01 9.40 20.70
CA ILE A 43 -22.68 8.07 20.18
C ILE A 43 -23.88 7.14 20.19
N ASP A 44 -24.73 7.24 21.21
CA ASP A 44 -25.90 6.38 21.35
C ASP A 44 -27.09 6.84 20.49
N GLU A 45 -27.00 8.02 19.88
CA GLU A 45 -28.04 8.55 19.02
C GLU A 45 -27.96 7.99 17.59
N PRO A 46 -28.98 7.25 17.10
CA PRO A 46 -28.93 6.61 15.79
C PRO A 46 -28.72 7.59 14.61
N SER A 47 -29.21 8.82 14.75
CA SER A 47 -29.05 9.90 13.75
C SER A 47 -27.59 10.28 13.56
N TYR A 48 -26.84 10.43 14.65
CA TYR A 48 -25.40 10.73 14.63
C TYR A 48 -24.63 9.53 14.08
N GLN A 49 -24.91 8.32 14.55
CA GLN A 49 -24.27 7.11 14.00
C GLN A 49 -24.46 7.00 12.48
N GLN A 50 -25.67 7.24 11.99
CA GLN A 50 -25.96 7.21 10.56
C GLN A 50 -25.22 8.31 9.80
N LEU A 51 -25.18 9.51 10.36
CA LEU A 51 -24.46 10.64 9.77
C LEU A 51 -22.97 10.34 9.65
N PHE A 52 -22.32 9.88 10.72
CA PHE A 52 -20.89 9.59 10.70
C PHE A 52 -20.56 8.43 9.75
N ARG A 53 -21.32 7.34 9.76
CA ARG A 53 -21.11 6.27 8.76
C ARG A 53 -21.24 6.78 7.33
N THR A 54 -22.21 7.65 7.08
CA THR A 54 -22.43 8.22 5.75
C THR A 54 -21.29 9.15 5.34
N LEU A 55 -20.79 9.97 6.26
CA LEU A 55 -19.63 10.84 6.01
C LEU A 55 -18.36 10.03 5.75
N ALA A 56 -18.09 9.00 6.55
CA ALA A 56 -16.94 8.13 6.35
C ALA A 56 -16.93 7.46 4.97
N ILE A 57 -18.08 6.92 4.54
CA ILE A 57 -18.25 6.33 3.21
C ILE A 57 -18.08 7.40 2.11
N PHE A 58 -18.61 8.59 2.33
CA PHE A 58 -18.44 9.70 1.39
C PHE A 58 -16.96 10.12 1.27
N ASN A 59 -16.23 10.14 2.38
CA ASN A 59 -14.80 10.44 2.39
C ASN A 59 -13.99 9.37 1.64
N GLU A 60 -14.33 8.10 1.78
CA GLU A 60 -13.73 7.05 0.96
C GLU A 60 -14.00 7.24 -0.55
N LYS A 61 -15.24 7.61 -0.93
CA LYS A 61 -15.57 7.95 -2.32
C LYS A 61 -14.82 9.20 -2.80
N LEU A 62 -14.65 10.20 -1.95
CA LEU A 62 -13.89 11.42 -2.27
C LEU A 62 -12.43 11.07 -2.63
N ILE A 63 -11.84 10.14 -1.89
CA ILE A 63 -10.47 9.67 -2.11
C ILE A 63 -10.37 8.99 -3.49
N PHE A 64 -11.13 7.91 -3.70
CA PHE A 64 -10.90 7.00 -4.82
C PHE A 64 -11.70 7.32 -6.10
N ASN A 65 -12.85 7.99 -6.00
CA ASN A 65 -13.80 8.12 -7.12
C ASN A 65 -13.92 9.56 -7.65
N CYS A 66 -13.33 10.55 -6.99
CA CYS A 66 -13.40 11.97 -7.40
C CYS A 66 -12.08 12.48 -7.98
N GLY A 67 -11.54 11.84 -9.02
CA GLY A 67 -10.23 12.18 -9.61
C GLY A 67 -10.13 13.57 -10.26
N GLU A 68 -11.26 14.26 -10.48
CA GLU A 68 -11.24 15.63 -11.03
C GLU A 68 -11.02 16.71 -9.98
N ILE A 69 -11.16 16.34 -8.70
CA ILE A 69 -10.93 17.26 -7.58
C ILE A 69 -9.45 17.22 -7.27
N ASP A 70 -8.82 18.40 -7.24
CA ASP A 70 -7.42 18.51 -6.88
C ASP A 70 -7.13 17.98 -5.46
N MET A 71 -5.90 17.49 -5.28
CA MET A 71 -5.43 16.89 -4.04
C MET A 71 -5.56 17.83 -2.84
N GLU A 72 -5.22 19.12 -2.99
CA GLU A 72 -5.29 20.11 -1.91
C GLU A 72 -6.71 20.29 -1.39
N LYS A 73 -7.69 20.33 -2.30
CA LYS A 73 -9.10 20.45 -1.95
C LYS A 73 -9.62 19.21 -1.26
N LYS A 74 -9.22 18.01 -1.69
CA LYS A 74 -9.53 16.75 -0.96
C LYS A 74 -8.89 16.76 0.43
N GLY A 75 -7.61 17.09 0.51
CA GLY A 75 -6.83 17.18 1.75
C GLY A 75 -7.46 18.17 2.74
N SER A 76 -7.93 19.33 2.25
CA SER A 76 -8.60 20.34 3.09
C SER A 76 -9.87 19.85 3.78
N LEU A 77 -10.60 18.89 3.18
CA LEU A 77 -11.79 18.28 3.77
C LEU A 77 -11.40 17.24 4.81
N LEU A 78 -10.55 16.29 4.41
CA LEU A 78 -10.14 15.15 5.24
C LEU A 78 -9.35 15.62 6.46
N PHE A 79 -8.34 16.46 6.29
CA PHE A 79 -7.45 16.94 7.35
C PHE A 79 -7.89 18.28 7.94
N SER A 80 -9.19 18.50 8.07
CA SER A 80 -9.76 19.73 8.64
C SER A 80 -9.68 19.84 10.18
N VAL A 81 -8.90 18.96 10.81
CA VAL A 81 -8.70 18.81 12.26
C VAL A 81 -7.48 19.59 12.76
N THR A 82 -7.50 20.05 14.01
CA THR A 82 -6.33 20.65 14.68
C THR A 82 -5.56 19.65 15.54
N ILE A 83 -4.32 19.97 15.90
CA ILE A 83 -3.48 19.13 16.78
C ILE A 83 -4.13 18.97 18.17
N GLU A 84 -4.75 20.03 18.69
CA GLU A 84 -5.46 20.02 19.98
C GLU A 84 -6.66 19.08 19.97
N GLN A 85 -7.40 19.03 18.86
CA GLN A 85 -8.52 18.12 18.69
C GLN A 85 -8.04 16.67 18.62
N VAL A 86 -7.01 16.39 17.82
CA VAL A 86 -6.37 15.07 17.74
C VAL A 86 -5.87 14.61 19.12
N ASN A 87 -5.28 15.52 19.90
CA ASN A 87 -4.87 15.22 21.26
C ASN A 87 -6.01 14.84 22.18
N SER A 88 -7.10 15.58 22.12
CA SER A 88 -8.29 15.31 22.92
C SER A 88 -8.89 13.95 22.58
N ILE A 89 -8.92 13.61 21.30
CA ILE A 89 -9.33 12.29 20.80
C ILE A 89 -8.44 11.19 21.36
N PHE A 90 -7.11 11.31 21.25
CA PHE A 90 -6.21 10.29 21.80
C PHE A 90 -6.32 10.15 23.31
N MET A 91 -6.42 11.25 24.06
CA MET A 91 -6.64 11.19 25.50
C MET A 91 -7.93 10.45 25.86
N HIS A 92 -8.98 10.57 25.03
CA HIS A 92 -10.22 9.83 25.24
C HIS A 92 -10.02 8.32 25.00
N ILE A 93 -9.36 7.93 23.91
CA ILE A 93 -9.04 6.53 23.61
C ILE A 93 -8.23 5.90 24.74
N GLU A 94 -7.23 6.62 25.26
CA GLU A 94 -6.39 6.16 26.37
C GLU A 94 -7.18 5.98 27.69
N ARG A 95 -8.15 6.86 27.96
CA ARG A 95 -9.00 6.79 29.16
C ARG A 95 -10.11 5.74 29.06
N SER A 96 -10.47 5.32 27.85
CA SER A 96 -11.54 4.36 27.65
C SER A 96 -11.16 2.99 28.21
N THR A 97 -11.99 2.49 29.13
CA THR A 97 -11.87 1.16 29.75
C THR A 97 -12.77 0.12 29.09
N TYR A 98 -13.59 0.52 28.12
CA TYR A 98 -14.50 -0.37 27.42
C TYR A 98 -13.87 -0.84 26.11
N ASP A 99 -13.58 -2.13 25.98
CA ASP A 99 -12.87 -2.66 24.81
C ASP A 99 -13.66 -2.51 23.50
N ASN A 100 -15.00 -2.44 23.58
CA ASN A 100 -15.90 -2.26 22.43
C ASN A 100 -16.50 -0.85 22.37
N ASP A 101 -15.73 0.15 22.80
CA ASP A 101 -16.14 1.55 22.75
C ASP A 101 -16.50 1.98 21.30
N PRO A 102 -17.76 2.38 21.04
CA PRO A 102 -18.16 2.80 19.71
C PRO A 102 -17.46 4.11 19.26
N PHE A 103 -16.98 4.93 20.21
CA PHE A 103 -16.15 6.10 19.88
C PHE A 103 -14.92 5.67 19.09
N ILE A 104 -14.22 4.66 19.61
CA ILE A 104 -13.00 4.10 19.01
C ILE A 104 -13.32 3.56 17.62
N ALA A 105 -14.47 2.91 17.44
CA ALA A 105 -14.89 2.42 16.12
C ALA A 105 -15.06 3.57 15.11
N PHE A 106 -15.71 4.67 15.48
CA PHE A 106 -15.89 5.80 14.58
C PHE A 106 -14.58 6.48 14.22
N ILE A 107 -13.75 6.80 15.21
CA ILE A 107 -12.48 7.49 14.96
C ILE A 107 -11.51 6.63 14.14
N SER A 108 -11.54 5.30 14.33
CA SER A 108 -10.73 4.37 13.52
C SER A 108 -10.99 4.56 12.03
N ILE A 109 -12.26 4.70 11.64
CA ILE A 109 -12.63 4.86 10.23
C ILE A 109 -12.10 6.19 9.65
N TRP A 110 -12.11 7.27 10.45
CA TRP A 110 -11.53 8.55 10.00
C TRP A 110 -10.02 8.46 9.83
N PHE A 111 -9.34 7.81 10.78
CA PHE A 111 -7.90 7.58 10.68
C PHE A 111 -7.53 6.64 9.52
N ASP A 112 -8.35 5.63 9.25
CA ASP A 112 -8.16 4.77 8.07
C ASP A 112 -8.36 5.54 6.77
N ASN A 113 -9.34 6.46 6.70
CA ASN A 113 -9.54 7.33 5.54
C ASN A 113 -8.37 8.31 5.33
N HIS A 114 -7.83 8.90 6.41
CA HIS A 114 -6.60 9.68 6.31
C HIS A 114 -5.43 8.86 5.77
N ALA A 115 -5.25 7.65 6.32
CA ALA A 115 -4.20 6.74 5.87
C ALA A 115 -4.35 6.42 4.38
N LYS A 116 -5.55 6.01 3.95
CA LYS A 116 -5.87 5.74 2.54
C LYS A 116 -5.56 6.94 1.63
N PHE A 117 -6.03 8.13 1.99
CA PHE A 117 -5.80 9.33 1.18
C PHE A 117 -4.32 9.63 1.02
N ALA A 118 -3.58 9.64 2.13
CA ALA A 118 -2.18 10.03 2.09
C ALA A 118 -1.31 8.95 1.43
N PHE A 119 -1.68 7.66 1.50
CA PHE A 119 -1.02 6.61 0.72
C PHE A 119 -1.20 6.80 -0.79
N ASP A 120 -2.40 7.19 -1.23
CA ASP A 120 -2.68 7.46 -2.65
C ASP A 120 -2.13 8.81 -3.13
N ASN A 121 -1.66 9.68 -2.22
CA ASN A 121 -1.20 11.05 -2.49
C ASN A 121 0.06 11.35 -1.66
N LEU A 122 1.16 10.66 -1.94
CA LEU A 122 2.41 10.73 -1.16
C LEU A 122 3.05 12.12 -1.14
N GLU A 123 2.75 12.96 -2.13
CA GLU A 123 3.17 14.36 -2.21
C GLU A 123 2.38 15.29 -1.29
N TYR A 124 1.22 14.85 -0.77
CA TYR A 124 0.44 15.63 0.18
C TYR A 124 1.16 15.68 1.53
N THR A 125 1.35 16.88 2.06
CA THR A 125 1.97 17.06 3.38
C THR A 125 1.03 17.80 4.32
N SER A 126 0.94 17.32 5.56
CA SER A 126 0.14 17.96 6.61
C SER A 126 0.81 17.78 7.97
N PRO A 127 0.91 18.84 8.79
CA PRO A 127 1.39 18.74 10.17
C PRO A 127 0.60 17.72 11.01
N ILE A 128 -0.66 17.49 10.66
CA ILE A 128 -1.53 16.51 11.33
C ILE A 128 -1.05 15.08 11.10
N ILE A 129 -0.58 14.73 9.89
CA ILE A 129 -0.03 13.40 9.58
C ILE A 129 1.18 13.13 10.48
N ASN A 130 2.10 14.09 10.55
CA ASN A 130 3.30 13.99 11.37
C ASN A 130 2.97 13.90 12.86
N TYR A 131 1.99 14.68 13.32
CA TYR A 131 1.55 14.65 14.71
C TYR A 131 0.98 13.28 15.08
N ILE A 132 0.03 12.78 14.31
CA ILE A 132 -0.63 11.48 14.53
C ILE A 132 0.39 10.35 14.48
N GLY A 133 1.24 10.30 13.45
CA GLY A 133 2.25 9.25 13.29
C GLY A 133 3.20 9.16 14.50
N ARG A 134 3.72 10.30 14.96
CA ARG A 134 4.56 10.37 16.16
C ARG A 134 3.83 9.95 17.42
N TYR A 135 2.57 10.35 17.58
CA TYR A 135 1.76 9.97 18.74
C TYR A 135 1.51 8.45 18.75
N VAL A 136 1.05 7.91 17.62
CA VAL A 136 0.79 6.47 17.42
C VAL A 136 2.03 5.65 17.76
N PHE A 137 3.20 6.05 17.25
CA PHE A 137 4.43 5.34 17.56
C PHE A 137 4.74 5.33 19.06
N ASN A 138 4.79 6.51 19.67
CA ASN A 138 5.25 6.66 21.04
C ASN A 138 4.27 6.12 22.09
N LYS A 139 2.96 6.17 21.81
CA LYS A 139 1.91 5.86 22.77
C LYS A 139 1.21 4.52 22.51
N TYR A 140 1.17 4.07 21.26
CA TYR A 140 0.45 2.85 20.89
C TYR A 140 1.41 1.73 20.48
N ILE A 141 2.23 1.90 19.45
CA ILE A 141 3.11 0.83 18.94
C ILE A 141 4.13 0.38 20.01
N LYS A 142 4.68 1.31 20.81
CA LYS A 142 5.61 1.00 21.90
C LYS A 142 4.91 0.57 23.21
N SER A 143 3.59 0.51 23.25
CA SER A 143 2.84 0.22 24.47
C SER A 143 2.87 -1.26 24.86
N LYS A 144 2.59 -1.55 26.12
CA LYS A 144 2.42 -2.93 26.59
C LYS A 144 1.14 -3.55 26.03
N GLU A 145 0.10 -2.74 25.88
CA GLU A 145 -1.20 -3.12 25.34
C GLU A 145 -1.06 -3.64 23.89
N TYR A 146 -0.28 -2.95 23.06
CA TYR A 146 0.02 -3.41 21.70
C TYR A 146 0.68 -4.79 21.69
N LYS A 147 1.70 -5.01 22.54
CA LYS A 147 2.36 -6.32 22.69
C LYS A 147 1.40 -7.42 23.18
N ILE A 148 0.47 -7.08 24.09
CA ILE A 148 -0.57 -8.00 24.56
C ILE A 148 -1.48 -8.41 23.40
N PHE A 149 -1.95 -7.46 22.59
CA PHE A 149 -2.81 -7.74 21.44
C PHE A 149 -2.09 -8.53 20.34
N LEU A 150 -0.81 -8.24 20.06
CA LEU A 150 0.02 -9.07 19.19
C LEU A 150 0.11 -10.51 19.69
N THR A 151 0.32 -10.68 21.00
CA THR A 151 0.38 -12.01 21.62
C THR A 151 -0.93 -12.78 21.49
N GLN A 152 -2.07 -12.10 21.60
CA GLN A 152 -3.38 -12.72 21.36
C GLN A 152 -3.54 -13.14 19.90
N LEU A 153 -3.09 -12.32 18.96
CA LEU A 153 -3.18 -12.62 17.52
C LEU A 153 -2.34 -13.85 17.12
N ARG A 154 -1.33 -14.23 17.91
CA ARG A 154 -0.52 -15.45 17.68
C ARG A 154 -1.27 -16.76 17.93
N GLN A 155 -2.48 -16.73 18.50
CA GLN A 155 -3.22 -17.95 18.78
C GLN A 155 -3.77 -18.57 17.48
N PRO A 156 -3.63 -19.89 17.27
CA PRO A 156 -4.06 -20.55 16.03
C PRO A 156 -5.58 -20.60 15.84
N HIS A 157 -6.33 -20.53 16.94
CA HIS A 157 -7.79 -20.55 16.94
C HIS A 157 -8.30 -19.28 17.62
N LEU A 158 -8.55 -18.26 16.81
CA LEU A 158 -9.03 -16.97 17.27
C LEU A 158 -10.56 -17.01 17.38
N SER A 159 -11.09 -16.70 18.55
CA SER A 159 -12.52 -16.41 18.71
C SER A 159 -12.82 -15.05 18.09
N HIS A 160 -13.97 -14.90 17.42
CA HIS A 160 -14.42 -13.59 16.93
C HIS A 160 -14.50 -12.52 18.04
N THR A 161 -14.67 -12.94 19.30
CA THR A 161 -14.76 -12.04 20.45
C THR A 161 -13.46 -11.31 20.78
N ILE A 162 -12.31 -11.73 20.24
CA ILE A 162 -11.03 -11.03 20.50
C ILE A 162 -10.95 -9.71 19.73
N PHE A 163 -11.66 -9.59 18.60
CA PHE A 163 -11.59 -8.43 17.71
C PHE A 163 -12.49 -7.32 18.22
N THR A 164 -12.14 -6.80 19.39
CA THR A 164 -12.81 -5.64 19.97
C THR A 164 -12.43 -4.36 19.21
N THR A 165 -13.20 -3.28 19.38
CA THR A 165 -12.90 -2.00 18.69
C THR A 165 -11.53 -1.46 19.09
N LYS A 166 -11.15 -1.62 20.38
CA LYS A 166 -9.83 -1.27 20.88
C LYS A 166 -8.73 -2.16 20.32
N PHE A 167 -8.97 -3.47 20.22
CA PHE A 167 -8.01 -4.39 19.58
C PHE A 167 -7.73 -3.96 18.13
N LEU A 168 -8.77 -3.74 17.33
CA LEU A 168 -8.65 -3.34 15.93
C LEU A 168 -7.97 -1.98 15.76
N PHE A 169 -8.26 -1.03 16.64
CA PHE A 169 -7.56 0.25 16.62
C PHE A 169 -6.04 0.07 16.78
N TYR A 170 -5.63 -0.74 17.77
CA TYR A 170 -4.21 -0.99 18.04
C TYR A 170 -3.53 -1.83 16.96
N ILE A 171 -4.21 -2.84 16.40
CA ILE A 171 -3.59 -3.85 15.52
C ILE A 171 -3.82 -3.57 14.03
N ALA A 172 -4.81 -2.76 13.66
CA ALA A 172 -5.06 -2.40 12.25
C ALA A 172 -4.84 -0.91 12.01
N THR A 173 -5.62 -0.04 12.65
CA THR A 173 -5.61 1.41 12.37
C THR A 173 -4.26 2.05 12.71
N CYS A 174 -3.71 1.80 13.90
CA CYS A 174 -2.41 2.35 14.31
C CYS A 174 -1.27 1.91 13.38
N PRO A 175 -1.05 0.60 13.09
CA PRO A 175 -0.06 0.16 12.12
C PRO A 175 -0.25 0.76 10.72
N SER A 176 -1.50 0.88 10.27
CA SER A 176 -1.81 1.50 8.97
C SER A 176 -1.35 2.95 8.92
N TYR A 177 -1.70 3.75 9.93
CA TYR A 177 -1.33 5.16 9.98
C TYR A 177 0.17 5.35 10.22
N PHE A 178 0.78 4.47 11.02
CA PHE A 178 2.20 4.54 11.26
C PHE A 178 3.00 4.18 10.00
N ASN A 179 2.58 3.17 9.24
CA ASN A 179 3.18 2.86 7.95
C ASN A 179 3.15 4.08 7.01
N LEU A 180 2.04 4.82 6.97
CA LEU A 180 1.95 6.07 6.21
C LEU A 180 3.03 7.08 6.68
N TYR A 181 3.10 7.30 7.99
CA TYR A 181 4.06 8.23 8.58
C TYR A 181 5.50 7.89 8.19
N LEU A 182 5.86 6.60 8.14
CA LEU A 182 7.18 6.16 7.71
C LEU A 182 7.49 6.59 6.27
N VAL A 183 6.53 6.44 5.37
CA VAL A 183 6.70 6.84 3.95
C VAL A 183 6.91 8.35 3.80
N HIS A 184 6.20 9.19 4.58
CA HIS A 184 6.37 10.65 4.49
C HIS A 184 7.61 11.19 5.21
N GLU A 185 7.99 10.60 6.35
CA GLU A 185 9.06 11.10 7.24
C GLU A 185 10.26 10.17 7.26
N ALA A 186 10.65 9.70 6.07
CA ALA A 186 11.74 8.76 5.84
C ALA A 186 13.02 9.09 6.63
N LYS A 187 13.40 10.38 6.71
CA LYS A 187 14.63 10.82 7.40
C LYS A 187 14.62 10.58 8.91
N MET A 188 13.46 10.73 9.57
CA MET A 188 13.35 10.48 11.01
C MET A 188 13.22 9.00 11.35
N PHE A 189 12.80 8.17 10.39
CA PHE A 189 12.72 6.72 10.57
C PHE A 189 14.10 6.10 10.80
N TYR A 190 15.12 6.51 10.04
CA TYR A 190 16.47 5.92 10.10
C TYR A 190 17.08 5.90 11.51
N ASP A 191 16.80 6.91 12.34
CA ASP A 191 17.37 7.01 13.69
C ASP A 191 16.71 6.05 14.70
N TYR A 192 15.51 5.52 14.38
CA TYR A 192 14.70 4.70 15.31
C TYR A 192 14.19 3.39 14.69
N ALA A 193 14.57 3.07 13.46
CA ALA A 193 14.02 1.95 12.72
C ALA A 193 14.26 0.60 13.40
N ASP A 194 15.43 0.39 14.02
CA ASP A 194 15.71 -0.83 14.78
C ASP A 194 14.80 -0.95 16.02
N ASP A 195 14.58 0.15 16.75
CA ASP A 195 13.68 0.18 17.92
C ASP A 195 12.23 -0.11 17.51
N ILE A 196 11.80 0.45 16.37
CA ILE A 196 10.47 0.25 15.80
C ILE A 196 10.27 -1.21 15.46
N VAL A 197 11.20 -1.80 14.69
CA VAL A 197 11.12 -3.18 14.22
C VAL A 197 11.13 -4.15 15.40
N GLN A 198 11.97 -3.93 16.40
CA GLN A 198 12.04 -4.76 17.61
C GLN A 198 10.71 -4.81 18.39
N CYS A 199 9.85 -3.80 18.26
CA CYS A 199 8.57 -3.79 18.97
C CYS A 199 7.60 -4.87 18.48
N PHE A 200 7.70 -5.31 17.21
CA PHE A 200 6.69 -6.18 16.61
C PHE A 200 7.23 -7.34 15.76
N SER A 201 8.50 -7.36 15.37
CA SER A 201 9.02 -8.30 14.35
C SER A 201 8.83 -9.78 14.71
N GLU A 202 9.16 -10.18 15.93
CA GLU A 202 9.01 -11.58 16.39
C GLU A 202 7.54 -12.02 16.35
N ASP A 203 6.63 -11.19 16.89
CA ASP A 203 5.21 -11.54 16.88
C ASP A 203 4.65 -11.55 15.46
N TYR A 204 5.06 -10.60 14.61
CA TYR A 204 4.67 -10.56 13.21
C TYR A 204 5.02 -11.86 12.48
N LEU A 205 6.27 -12.31 12.57
CA LEU A 205 6.69 -13.54 11.91
C LEU A 205 5.89 -14.74 12.40
N GLU A 206 5.63 -14.81 13.70
CA GLU A 206 4.85 -15.87 14.30
C GLU A 206 3.37 -15.82 13.90
N ILE A 207 2.75 -14.63 13.85
CA ILE A 207 1.37 -14.41 13.38
C ILE A 207 1.24 -14.94 11.95
N ILE A 208 2.15 -14.54 11.05
CA ILE A 208 2.12 -14.97 9.65
C ILE A 208 2.31 -16.49 9.54
N ARG A 209 3.25 -17.05 10.31
CA ARG A 209 3.49 -18.50 10.35
C ARG A 209 2.24 -19.27 10.78
N VAL A 210 1.63 -18.88 11.89
CA VAL A 210 0.46 -19.54 12.49
C VAL A 210 -0.74 -19.50 11.56
N HIS A 211 -1.03 -18.33 10.97
CA HIS A 211 -2.25 -18.12 10.20
C HIS A 211 -2.15 -18.52 8.73
N SER A 212 -0.93 -18.68 8.18
CA SER A 212 -0.75 -19.05 6.77
C SER A 212 -1.43 -20.35 6.35
N TYR A 213 -1.72 -21.26 7.29
CA TYR A 213 -2.39 -22.54 7.01
C TYR A 213 -3.93 -22.48 7.13
N SER A 214 -4.49 -21.36 7.59
CA SER A 214 -5.92 -21.23 7.91
C SER A 214 -6.63 -20.13 7.11
N VAL A 215 -6.02 -19.67 6.01
CA VAL A 215 -6.48 -18.53 5.18
C VAL A 215 -7.97 -18.61 4.82
N ALA A 216 -8.45 -19.82 4.49
CA ALA A 216 -9.85 -20.05 4.13
C ALA A 216 -10.85 -19.75 5.26
N SER A 217 -10.39 -19.70 6.51
CA SER A 217 -11.20 -19.45 7.71
C SER A 217 -11.01 -18.06 8.29
N TRP A 218 -10.20 -17.19 7.65
CA TRP A 218 -9.96 -15.86 8.17
C TRP A 218 -11.24 -15.01 8.15
N SER A 219 -11.49 -14.30 9.25
CA SER A 219 -12.51 -13.27 9.30
C SER A 219 -12.00 -11.98 8.65
N LYS A 220 -12.90 -11.03 8.35
CA LYS A 220 -12.51 -9.72 7.81
C LYS A 220 -11.53 -8.98 8.72
N GLU A 221 -11.76 -9.08 10.02
CA GLU A 221 -10.92 -8.48 11.05
C GLU A 221 -9.50 -9.03 11.00
N LEU A 222 -9.36 -10.36 10.88
CA LEU A 222 -8.05 -11.01 10.77
C LEU A 222 -7.33 -10.63 9.48
N VAL A 223 -8.04 -10.61 8.34
CA VAL A 223 -7.50 -10.12 7.06
C VAL A 223 -6.96 -8.70 7.23
N SER A 224 -7.73 -7.80 7.85
CA SER A 224 -7.32 -6.43 8.10
C SER A 224 -6.04 -6.37 8.94
N CYS A 225 -6.01 -7.06 10.08
CA CYS A 225 -4.83 -7.10 10.96
C CYS A 225 -3.57 -7.59 10.22
N ILE A 226 -3.68 -8.71 9.49
CA ILE A 226 -2.56 -9.30 8.75
C ILE A 226 -2.09 -8.37 7.63
N ALA A 227 -3.03 -7.80 6.86
CA ALA A 227 -2.73 -6.88 5.76
C ALA A 227 -1.92 -5.67 6.25
N ARG A 228 -2.33 -5.03 7.36
CA ARG A 228 -1.64 -3.85 7.91
C ARG A 228 -0.26 -4.18 8.46
N HIS A 229 -0.08 -5.36 9.06
CA HIS A 229 1.23 -5.77 9.57
C HIS A 229 2.22 -6.14 8.45
N ILE A 230 1.76 -6.77 7.37
CA ILE A 230 2.60 -6.98 6.18
C ILE A 230 2.97 -5.63 5.59
N SER A 231 2.00 -4.71 5.38
CA SER A 231 2.28 -3.36 4.88
C SER A 231 3.30 -2.61 5.75
N LEU A 232 3.14 -2.63 7.09
CA LEU A 232 4.05 -1.97 8.01
C LEU A 232 5.46 -2.58 7.93
N THR A 233 5.56 -3.90 7.86
CA THR A 233 6.87 -4.57 7.72
C THR A 233 7.57 -4.16 6.44
N VAL A 234 6.82 -4.05 5.33
CA VAL A 234 7.36 -3.53 4.06
C VAL A 234 7.87 -2.10 4.24
N GLY A 235 7.07 -1.20 4.79
CA GLY A 235 7.47 0.20 5.01
C GLY A 235 8.68 0.36 5.93
N CYS A 236 8.84 -0.53 6.91
CA CYS A 236 10.01 -0.53 7.80
C CYS A 236 11.29 -1.07 7.13
N CYS A 237 11.18 -2.12 6.30
CA CYS A 237 12.35 -2.82 5.77
C CYS A 237 12.81 -2.28 4.41
N TRP A 238 11.93 -1.60 3.66
CA TRP A 238 12.21 -1.13 2.31
C TRP A 238 11.60 0.25 2.03
N LEU A 239 12.06 1.23 2.79
CA LEU A 239 11.79 2.65 2.55
C LEU A 239 12.29 3.03 1.15
N ASP A 240 11.45 3.70 0.35
CA ASP A 240 11.70 4.07 -1.06
C ASP A 240 12.10 2.90 -1.99
N GLY A 241 11.78 1.67 -1.60
CA GLY A 241 12.12 0.46 -2.33
C GLY A 241 13.62 0.13 -2.32
N GLU A 242 14.39 0.68 -1.37
CA GLU A 242 15.80 0.32 -1.16
C GLU A 242 15.94 -0.56 0.08
N ASN A 243 16.83 -1.56 0.00
CA ASN A 243 17.07 -2.49 1.10
C ASN A 243 17.66 -1.73 2.29
N GLN A 244 16.91 -1.70 3.40
CA GLN A 244 17.36 -0.99 4.59
C GLN A 244 18.23 -1.90 5.48
N PRO A 245 19.24 -1.33 6.17
CA PRO A 245 20.04 -2.07 7.16
C PRO A 245 19.19 -2.84 8.19
N HIS A 246 17.99 -2.34 8.45
CA HIS A 246 17.01 -2.83 9.43
C HIS A 246 16.33 -4.14 9.04
N MET A 247 16.46 -4.61 7.80
CA MET A 247 15.95 -5.93 7.41
C MET A 247 16.48 -7.03 8.33
N LYS A 248 17.74 -6.95 8.77
CA LYS A 248 18.34 -7.93 9.69
C LYS A 248 17.66 -7.97 11.06
N ALA A 249 16.97 -6.91 11.46
CA ALA A 249 16.20 -6.86 12.70
C ALA A 249 14.86 -7.62 12.60
N VAL A 250 14.29 -7.76 11.39
CA VAL A 250 13.17 -8.67 11.14
C VAL A 250 13.68 -10.08 10.84
N PHE A 251 14.65 -10.19 9.93
CA PHE A 251 15.20 -11.45 9.44
C PHE A 251 16.68 -11.58 9.82
N PRO A 252 16.98 -12.08 11.03
CA PRO A 252 18.37 -12.25 11.45
C PRO A 252 19.09 -13.36 10.67
N THR A 253 18.36 -14.22 9.97
CA THR A 253 18.90 -15.35 9.20
C THR A 253 18.20 -15.50 7.87
N GLU A 254 18.90 -16.06 6.88
CA GLU A 254 18.32 -16.42 5.58
C GLU A 254 17.16 -17.42 5.74
N LYS A 255 17.26 -18.36 6.69
CA LYS A 255 16.16 -19.27 7.02
C LYS A 255 14.89 -18.53 7.44
N ALA A 256 15.00 -17.45 8.22
CA ALA A 256 13.84 -16.66 8.60
C ALA A 256 13.19 -15.98 7.38
N VAL A 257 13.98 -15.54 6.40
CA VAL A 257 13.49 -15.01 5.13
C VAL A 257 12.76 -16.10 4.34
N HIS A 258 13.39 -17.26 4.16
CA HIS A 258 12.81 -18.42 3.48
C HIS A 258 11.47 -18.83 4.11
N ASP A 259 11.44 -19.09 5.41
CA ASP A 259 10.24 -19.57 6.11
C ASP A 259 9.10 -18.53 6.00
N HIS A 260 9.42 -17.24 6.09
CA HIS A 260 8.45 -16.18 5.92
C HIS A 260 7.93 -16.09 4.48
N PHE A 261 8.82 -16.18 3.49
CA PHE A 261 8.47 -16.19 2.07
C PHE A 261 7.50 -17.33 1.74
N GLU A 262 7.77 -18.53 2.25
CA GLU A 262 6.89 -19.70 2.06
C GLU A 262 5.51 -19.47 2.70
N ASN A 263 5.46 -18.87 3.90
CA ASN A 263 4.21 -18.57 4.57
C ASN A 263 3.38 -17.51 3.81
N LEU A 264 4.03 -16.45 3.29
CA LEU A 264 3.37 -15.46 2.43
C LEU A 264 2.89 -16.09 1.12
N LEU A 265 3.68 -16.99 0.54
CA LEU A 265 3.29 -17.70 -0.69
C LEU A 265 2.06 -18.56 -0.44
N ARG A 266 1.99 -19.27 0.68
CA ARG A 266 0.81 -20.04 1.08
C ARG A 266 -0.43 -19.15 1.25
N ILE A 267 -0.28 -17.95 1.81
CA ILE A 267 -1.37 -16.96 1.91
C ILE A 267 -1.83 -16.55 0.52
N LEU A 268 -0.89 -16.16 -0.33
CA LEU A 268 -1.19 -15.66 -1.67
C LEU A 268 -1.74 -16.75 -2.60
N SER A 269 -1.36 -18.02 -2.45
CA SER A 269 -1.90 -19.12 -3.27
C SER A 269 -3.38 -19.45 -2.99
N TYR A 270 -4.02 -18.81 -2.02
CA TYR A 270 -5.45 -18.95 -1.78
C TYR A 270 -6.27 -18.08 -2.77
N GLU A 271 -6.56 -18.65 -3.94
CA GLU A 271 -7.26 -18.00 -5.06
C GLU A 271 -8.55 -17.22 -4.70
N PRO A 272 -9.38 -17.63 -3.72
CA PRO A 272 -10.57 -16.85 -3.36
C PRO A 272 -10.28 -15.40 -2.90
N LEU A 273 -9.05 -15.07 -2.48
CA LEU A 273 -8.65 -13.69 -2.21
C LEU A 273 -8.76 -12.81 -3.47
N TYR A 274 -8.50 -13.37 -4.65
CA TYR A 274 -8.41 -12.61 -5.89
C TYR A 274 -9.77 -12.06 -6.32
N ALA A 275 -10.84 -12.77 -5.98
CA ALA A 275 -12.21 -12.33 -6.26
C ALA A 275 -12.62 -11.04 -5.51
N GLN A 276 -11.86 -10.66 -4.47
CA GLN A 276 -12.08 -9.45 -3.70
C GLN A 276 -11.13 -8.30 -4.08
N ILE A 277 -10.20 -8.52 -5.01
CA ILE A 277 -9.27 -7.48 -5.45
C ILE A 277 -10.04 -6.37 -6.18
N ARG A 278 -9.83 -5.14 -5.75
CA ARG A 278 -10.37 -3.92 -6.36
C ARG A 278 -9.29 -3.17 -7.15
N ILE A 279 -9.75 -2.37 -8.12
CA ILE A 279 -8.90 -1.47 -8.92
C ILE A 279 -8.08 -0.51 -8.04
N LYS A 280 -8.66 -0.07 -6.91
CA LYS A 280 -8.03 0.84 -5.94
C LYS A 280 -7.85 0.16 -4.58
N ARG A 281 -6.89 0.63 -3.79
CA ARG A 281 -6.56 0.14 -2.43
C ARG A 281 -7.62 0.49 -1.37
N SER A 282 -8.88 0.14 -1.65
CA SER A 282 -10.05 0.51 -0.82
C SER A 282 -10.45 -0.56 0.21
N ASN A 283 -10.04 -1.82 0.04
CA ASN A 283 -10.30 -2.91 0.97
C ASN A 283 -9.03 -3.65 1.40
N ASP A 284 -9.14 -4.42 2.48
CA ASP A 284 -8.01 -5.09 3.10
C ASP A 284 -7.44 -6.24 2.27
N GLU A 285 -8.25 -6.93 1.45
CA GLU A 285 -7.74 -7.95 0.53
C GLU A 285 -6.81 -7.35 -0.53
N THR A 286 -7.17 -6.18 -1.08
CA THR A 286 -6.28 -5.46 -2.00
C THR A 286 -5.00 -5.00 -1.30
N VAL A 287 -5.09 -4.53 -0.05
CA VAL A 287 -3.90 -4.17 0.74
C VAL A 287 -3.01 -5.40 0.98
N LEU A 288 -3.60 -6.53 1.36
CA LEU A 288 -2.90 -7.79 1.65
C LEU A 288 -2.14 -8.29 0.43
N VAL A 289 -2.83 -8.43 -0.70
CA VAL A 289 -2.22 -8.96 -1.93
C VAL A 289 -1.14 -8.01 -2.42
N GLY A 290 -1.42 -6.71 -2.48
CA GLY A 290 -0.47 -5.71 -2.97
C GLY A 290 0.79 -5.68 -2.13
N SER A 291 0.65 -5.63 -0.80
CA SER A 291 1.80 -5.60 0.11
C SER A 291 2.62 -6.89 0.04
N SER A 292 1.97 -8.04 -0.14
CA SER A 292 2.66 -9.34 -0.26
C SER A 292 3.42 -9.44 -1.60
N LEU A 293 2.87 -8.91 -2.70
CA LEU A 293 3.56 -8.83 -3.99
C LEU A 293 4.77 -7.90 -3.92
N THR A 294 4.64 -6.73 -3.29
CA THR A 294 5.76 -5.83 -3.02
C THR A 294 6.83 -6.56 -2.21
N TYR A 295 6.43 -7.31 -1.19
CA TYR A 295 7.33 -8.15 -0.39
C TYR A 295 8.15 -9.12 -1.24
N PHE A 296 7.49 -9.86 -2.13
CA PHE A 296 8.15 -10.80 -3.02
C PHE A 296 9.12 -10.12 -3.94
N LEU A 297 8.72 -9.03 -4.59
CA LEU A 297 9.58 -8.25 -5.47
C LEU A 297 10.89 -7.85 -4.75
N LEU A 298 10.75 -7.36 -3.53
CA LEU A 298 11.88 -6.89 -2.74
C LEU A 298 12.81 -8.04 -2.30
N ILE A 299 12.26 -9.22 -1.96
CA ILE A 299 13.08 -10.40 -1.65
C ILE A 299 13.79 -10.95 -2.89
N VAL A 300 13.10 -11.10 -4.03
CA VAL A 300 13.72 -11.70 -5.22
C VAL A 300 14.82 -10.81 -5.81
N GLN A 301 14.74 -9.50 -5.57
CA GLN A 301 15.81 -8.55 -5.91
C GLN A 301 17.03 -8.64 -4.98
N MET A 302 16.92 -9.30 -3.83
CA MET A 302 18.07 -9.61 -2.99
C MET A 302 18.91 -10.71 -3.64
N ARG A 303 20.22 -10.45 -3.81
CA ARG A 303 21.14 -11.40 -4.44
C ARG A 303 21.37 -12.63 -3.53
N ASN A 304 21.60 -13.79 -4.18
CA ASN A 304 22.02 -15.06 -3.58
C ASN A 304 20.98 -15.77 -2.69
N MET A 305 19.79 -16.06 -3.23
CA MET A 305 18.78 -16.89 -2.56
C MET A 305 18.64 -18.24 -3.29
N ASP A 306 19.58 -19.18 -3.06
CA ASP A 306 19.61 -20.46 -3.77
C ASP A 306 18.31 -21.28 -3.56
N TRP A 307 17.70 -21.15 -2.39
CA TRP A 307 16.43 -21.79 -2.01
C TRP A 307 15.23 -21.31 -2.83
N LEU A 308 15.31 -20.15 -3.47
CA LEU A 308 14.20 -19.62 -4.29
C LEU A 308 13.89 -20.57 -5.46
N SER A 309 14.90 -21.29 -5.96
CA SER A 309 14.75 -22.28 -7.01
C SER A 309 13.73 -23.38 -6.67
N ASP A 310 13.63 -23.78 -5.41
CA ASP A 310 12.69 -24.79 -4.93
C ASP A 310 11.23 -24.30 -4.93
N LEU A 311 11.03 -22.99 -4.80
CA LEU A 311 9.71 -22.35 -4.73
C LEU A 311 9.26 -21.71 -6.05
N ASN A 312 10.16 -21.59 -7.02
CA ASN A 312 9.94 -20.87 -8.28
C ASN A 312 8.68 -21.31 -9.02
N ALA A 313 8.42 -22.62 -9.12
CA ALA A 313 7.24 -23.11 -9.83
C ALA A 313 5.93 -22.67 -9.15
N THR A 314 5.86 -22.76 -7.82
CA THR A 314 4.68 -22.36 -7.04
C THR A 314 4.49 -20.85 -7.05
N LEU A 315 5.59 -20.09 -6.90
CA LEU A 315 5.59 -18.64 -6.99
C LEU A 315 5.11 -18.19 -8.36
N ARG A 316 5.72 -18.69 -9.44
CA ARG A 316 5.33 -18.39 -10.82
C ARG A 316 3.84 -18.63 -11.05
N ASN A 317 3.32 -19.80 -10.68
CA ASN A 317 1.91 -20.14 -10.90
C ASN A 317 0.97 -19.22 -10.09
N THR A 318 1.34 -18.89 -8.85
CA THR A 318 0.59 -17.97 -8.00
C THR A 318 0.55 -16.57 -8.63
N ILE A 319 1.71 -16.05 -9.06
CA ILE A 319 1.81 -14.72 -9.67
C ILE A 319 1.02 -14.64 -10.98
N LEU A 320 1.09 -15.66 -11.83
CA LEU A 320 0.29 -15.74 -13.06
C LEU A 320 -1.21 -15.72 -12.75
N SER A 321 -1.66 -16.48 -11.75
CA SER A 321 -3.08 -16.47 -11.35
C SER A 321 -3.55 -15.11 -10.84
N VAL A 322 -2.68 -14.36 -10.15
CA VAL A 322 -3.01 -12.99 -9.73
C VAL A 322 -3.09 -12.06 -10.94
N ILE A 323 -2.16 -12.16 -11.90
CA ILE A 323 -2.20 -11.34 -13.13
C ILE A 323 -3.49 -11.58 -13.91
N ASP A 324 -3.89 -12.84 -14.06
CA ASP A 324 -5.08 -13.22 -14.85
C ASP A 324 -6.40 -12.73 -14.24
N THR A 325 -6.39 -12.34 -12.96
CA THR A 325 -7.59 -11.94 -12.21
C THR A 325 -7.60 -10.48 -11.79
N THR A 326 -6.44 -9.85 -11.61
CA THR A 326 -6.35 -8.49 -11.08
C THR A 326 -6.74 -7.44 -12.11
N THR A 327 -7.52 -6.46 -11.68
CA THR A 327 -7.77 -5.21 -12.41
C THR A 327 -6.99 -4.04 -11.83
N ASN A 328 -6.08 -4.30 -10.88
CA ASN A 328 -5.26 -3.30 -10.22
C ASN A 328 -3.91 -3.21 -10.93
N ASP A 329 -3.65 -2.05 -11.56
CA ASP A 329 -2.44 -1.83 -12.36
C ASP A 329 -1.15 -1.88 -11.51
N GLU A 330 -1.16 -1.40 -10.26
CA GLU A 330 0.01 -1.49 -9.38
C GLU A 330 0.37 -2.96 -9.08
N MET A 331 -0.63 -3.79 -8.78
CA MET A 331 -0.42 -5.22 -8.57
C MET A 331 0.08 -5.92 -9.82
N ALA A 332 -0.51 -5.64 -10.99
CA ALA A 332 -0.06 -6.21 -12.25
C ALA A 332 1.41 -5.86 -12.52
N THR A 333 1.79 -4.61 -12.24
CA THR A 333 3.17 -4.12 -12.33
C THR A 333 4.10 -4.90 -11.40
N CYS A 334 3.74 -5.07 -10.13
CA CYS A 334 4.53 -5.87 -9.18
C CYS A 334 4.64 -7.34 -9.61
N CYS A 335 3.55 -7.95 -10.06
CA CYS A 335 3.55 -9.33 -10.54
C CYS A 335 4.50 -9.53 -11.72
N TYR A 336 4.42 -8.68 -12.75
CA TYR A 336 5.33 -8.78 -13.87
C TYR A 336 6.79 -8.52 -13.48
N ALA A 337 7.04 -7.58 -12.57
CA ALA A 337 8.38 -7.34 -12.05
C ALA A 337 8.94 -8.57 -11.31
N VAL A 338 8.13 -9.25 -10.49
CA VAL A 338 8.51 -10.52 -9.84
C VAL A 338 8.83 -11.59 -10.89
N LEU A 339 7.96 -11.79 -11.88
CA LEU A 339 8.19 -12.79 -12.94
C LEU A 339 9.52 -12.54 -13.67
N CYS A 340 9.87 -11.29 -13.94
CA CYS A 340 11.10 -10.97 -14.65
C CYS A 340 12.37 -11.15 -13.81
N GLU A 341 12.28 -11.16 -12.48
CA GLU A 341 13.42 -11.52 -11.62
C GLU A 341 13.57 -13.04 -11.46
N ILE A 342 12.49 -13.81 -11.51
CA ILE A 342 12.54 -15.26 -11.22
C ILE A 342 12.59 -16.16 -12.46
N LEU A 343 12.15 -15.67 -13.63
CA LEU A 343 12.11 -16.47 -14.85
C LEU A 343 13.37 -16.27 -15.70
N THR A 344 13.84 -17.38 -16.26
CA THR A 344 14.84 -17.34 -17.31
C THR A 344 14.26 -16.83 -18.64
N ASP A 345 15.14 -16.40 -19.55
CA ASP A 345 14.79 -16.04 -20.92
C ASP A 345 14.03 -17.14 -21.67
N GLU A 346 14.41 -18.40 -21.46
CA GLU A 346 13.75 -19.55 -22.08
C GLU A 346 12.32 -19.70 -21.54
N GLU A 347 12.13 -19.59 -20.23
CA GLU A 347 10.81 -19.69 -19.61
C GLU A 347 9.88 -18.54 -20.02
N LEU A 348 10.40 -17.30 -20.13
CA LEU A 348 9.61 -16.17 -20.63
C LEU A 348 9.11 -16.40 -22.06
N LYS A 349 9.98 -16.96 -22.93
CA LYS A 349 9.61 -17.35 -24.31
C LYS A 349 8.57 -18.46 -24.32
N ASP A 350 8.74 -19.49 -23.48
CA ASP A 350 7.84 -20.64 -23.42
C ASP A 350 6.44 -20.26 -22.93
N LEU A 351 6.37 -19.38 -21.93
CA LEU A 351 5.10 -18.86 -21.40
C LEU A 351 4.41 -17.87 -22.35
N LYS A 352 5.13 -17.32 -23.34
CA LYS A 352 4.63 -16.34 -24.32
C LYS A 352 4.02 -15.10 -23.67
N ILE A 353 4.52 -14.71 -22.51
CA ILE A 353 4.06 -13.54 -21.75
C ILE A 353 4.91 -12.30 -22.01
N SER A 354 6.08 -12.43 -22.67
CA SER A 354 7.00 -11.31 -22.90
C SER A 354 6.37 -10.16 -23.68
N ASP A 355 5.48 -10.44 -24.64
CA ASP A 355 4.75 -9.40 -25.38
C ASP A 355 3.78 -8.64 -24.46
N ASN A 356 3.07 -9.35 -23.58
CA ASN A 356 2.16 -8.74 -22.62
C ASN A 356 2.92 -7.87 -21.62
N ILE A 357 4.03 -8.38 -21.06
CA ILE A 357 4.92 -7.64 -20.16
C ILE A 357 5.42 -6.38 -20.86
N CYS A 358 6.02 -6.53 -22.05
CA CYS A 358 6.60 -5.41 -22.80
C CYS A 358 5.56 -4.32 -23.09
N ASN A 359 4.40 -4.72 -23.62
CA ASN A 359 3.34 -3.80 -23.99
C ASN A 359 2.74 -3.11 -22.76
N TYR A 360 2.52 -3.87 -21.68
CA TYR A 360 1.99 -3.33 -20.43
C TYR A 360 2.92 -2.25 -19.85
N PHE A 361 4.21 -2.57 -19.72
CA PHE A 361 5.18 -1.63 -19.17
C PHE A 361 5.38 -0.40 -20.06
N LEU A 362 5.46 -0.57 -21.39
CA LEU A 362 5.59 0.58 -22.31
C LEU A 362 4.35 1.49 -22.25
N GLN A 363 3.15 0.91 -22.17
CA GLN A 363 1.93 1.70 -21.99
C GLN A 363 1.94 2.43 -20.65
N LEU A 364 2.28 1.73 -19.56
CA LEU A 364 2.35 2.33 -18.23
C LEU A 364 3.37 3.48 -18.18
N LEU A 365 4.55 3.31 -18.78
CA LEU A 365 5.58 4.35 -18.87
C LEU A 365 5.10 5.56 -19.68
N GLU A 366 4.52 5.32 -20.86
CA GLU A 366 4.01 6.38 -21.73
C GLU A 366 2.90 7.18 -21.02
N HIS A 367 2.02 6.49 -20.32
CA HIS A 367 0.90 7.11 -19.61
C HIS A 367 1.32 7.88 -18.35
N THR A 368 2.30 7.37 -17.61
CA THR A 368 2.84 8.05 -16.41
C THR A 368 3.69 9.25 -16.80
N TRP A 369 4.51 9.14 -17.84
CA TRP A 369 5.27 10.25 -18.43
C TRP A 369 4.35 11.39 -18.90
N ASN A 370 3.30 11.05 -19.64
CA ASN A 370 2.31 12.02 -20.13
C ASN A 370 1.30 12.48 -19.06
N LYS A 371 1.45 12.07 -17.80
CA LYS A 371 0.57 12.43 -16.67
C LYS A 371 -0.91 12.20 -16.95
N THR A 372 -1.24 11.08 -17.59
CA THR A 372 -2.64 10.75 -17.87
C THR A 372 -3.37 10.32 -16.60
N LYS A 373 -4.65 10.74 -16.45
CA LYS A 373 -5.48 10.43 -15.27
C LYS A 373 -5.55 8.94 -14.91
N LYS A 374 -5.39 8.05 -15.91
CA LYS A 374 -5.49 6.59 -15.71
C LYS A 374 -4.39 6.06 -14.77
N TYR A 375 -3.20 6.65 -14.80
CA TYR A 375 -2.02 6.17 -14.06
C TYR A 375 -1.39 7.24 -13.17
N GLU A 376 -2.13 8.29 -12.82
CA GLU A 376 -1.63 9.41 -12.01
C GLU A 376 -1.06 9.00 -10.65
N HIS A 377 -1.51 7.86 -10.13
CA HIS A 377 -1.16 7.32 -8.83
C HIS A 377 0.11 6.46 -8.85
N VAL A 378 0.64 6.09 -10.02
CA VAL A 378 1.86 5.28 -10.13
C VAL A 378 3.06 6.20 -10.32
N PRO A 379 3.98 6.33 -9.33
CA PRO A 379 5.15 7.18 -9.48
C PRO A 379 6.04 6.66 -10.61
N ILE A 380 6.47 7.55 -11.51
CA ILE A 380 7.27 7.18 -12.68
C ILE A 380 8.58 6.47 -12.30
N MET A 381 9.17 6.82 -11.15
CA MET A 381 10.36 6.14 -10.63
C MET A 381 10.13 4.66 -10.32
N VAL A 382 8.92 4.27 -9.90
CA VAL A 382 8.57 2.85 -9.67
C VAL A 382 8.54 2.10 -11.01
N VAL A 383 7.94 2.72 -12.03
CA VAL A 383 7.88 2.15 -13.39
C VAL A 383 9.29 2.00 -13.97
N LEU A 384 10.14 3.01 -13.80
CA LEU A 384 11.53 3.00 -14.28
C LEU A 384 12.39 1.93 -13.58
N LYS A 385 12.25 1.77 -12.26
CA LYS A 385 12.92 0.67 -11.53
C LYS A 385 12.51 -0.69 -12.08
N ALA A 386 11.21 -0.89 -12.37
CA ALA A 386 10.75 -2.13 -13.00
C ALA A 386 11.32 -2.31 -14.43
N PHE A 387 11.41 -1.24 -15.23
CA PHE A 387 12.09 -1.28 -16.54
C PHE A 387 13.56 -1.64 -16.45
N GLN A 388 14.26 -1.18 -15.42
CA GLN A 388 15.65 -1.54 -15.18
C GLN A 388 15.82 -3.03 -14.87
N THR A 389 14.85 -3.65 -14.22
CA THR A 389 14.80 -5.12 -14.08
C THR A 389 14.59 -5.79 -15.44
N LEU A 390 13.61 -5.31 -16.22
CA LEU A 390 13.30 -5.86 -17.54
C LEU A 390 14.47 -5.79 -18.51
N SER A 391 15.27 -4.72 -18.46
CA SER A 391 16.38 -4.50 -19.39
C SER A 391 17.51 -5.51 -19.28
N LYS A 392 17.57 -6.28 -18.18
CA LYS A 392 18.52 -7.36 -17.97
C LYS A 392 18.19 -8.62 -18.78
N ASN A 393 16.99 -8.72 -19.33
CA ASN A 393 16.50 -9.91 -20.02
C ASN A 393 16.58 -9.76 -21.55
N ASP A 394 17.30 -10.66 -22.24
CA ASP A 394 17.55 -10.53 -23.69
C ASP A 394 16.24 -10.58 -24.50
N THR A 395 15.30 -11.41 -24.07
CA THR A 395 13.96 -11.51 -24.67
C THR A 395 13.24 -10.17 -24.57
N MET A 396 13.32 -9.49 -23.42
CA MET A 396 12.73 -8.16 -23.25
C MET A 396 13.44 -7.10 -24.08
N GLN A 397 14.77 -7.13 -24.17
CA GLN A 397 15.53 -6.24 -25.05
C GLN A 397 15.06 -6.39 -26.51
N GLN A 398 14.86 -7.62 -26.98
CA GLN A 398 14.33 -7.87 -28.33
C GLN A 398 12.90 -7.35 -28.50
N LYS A 399 12.01 -7.54 -27.53
CA LYS A 399 10.64 -7.02 -27.63
C LYS A 399 10.59 -5.49 -27.67
N ILE A 400 11.44 -4.84 -26.89
CA ILE A 400 11.55 -3.37 -26.88
C ILE A 400 12.12 -2.86 -28.19
N ALA A 401 13.15 -3.51 -28.75
CA ALA A 401 13.69 -3.19 -30.06
C ALA A 401 12.58 -3.19 -31.14
N HIS A 402 11.74 -4.24 -31.17
CA HIS A 402 10.64 -4.36 -32.14
C HIS A 402 9.47 -3.40 -31.89
N SER A 403 9.37 -2.80 -30.70
CA SER A 403 8.29 -1.85 -30.39
C SER A 403 8.51 -0.48 -31.03
N ASP A 404 9.75 -0.15 -31.43
CA ASP A 404 10.19 1.18 -31.88
C ASP A 404 9.87 2.31 -30.87
N ARG A 405 9.70 1.99 -29.58
CA ARG A 405 9.38 2.96 -28.51
C ARG A 405 10.56 3.40 -27.65
N ILE A 406 11.80 3.14 -28.08
CA ILE A 406 13.01 3.56 -27.35
C ILE A 406 13.05 5.10 -27.15
N TYR A 407 12.43 5.86 -28.06
CA TYR A 407 12.38 7.32 -28.00
C TYR A 407 11.75 7.84 -26.70
N LEU A 408 10.79 7.11 -26.13
CA LEU A 408 10.14 7.48 -24.87
C LEU A 408 11.16 7.52 -23.73
N LEU A 409 12.09 6.55 -23.68
CA LEU A 409 13.16 6.55 -22.69
C LEU A 409 14.15 7.70 -22.97
N ILE A 410 14.48 7.97 -24.23
CA ILE A 410 15.39 9.06 -24.60
C ILE A 410 14.86 10.42 -24.10
N GLU A 411 13.57 10.69 -24.27
CA GLU A 411 12.94 11.93 -23.80
C GLU A 411 13.02 12.11 -22.27
N MET A 412 13.08 11.00 -21.54
CA MET A 412 13.10 10.99 -20.07
C MET A 412 14.51 11.07 -19.47
N CYS A 413 15.56 10.87 -20.26
CA CYS A 413 16.96 10.80 -19.79
C CYS A 413 17.38 11.99 -18.95
N ASP A 414 16.99 13.20 -19.36
CA ASP A 414 17.41 14.44 -18.70
C ASP A 414 16.72 14.65 -17.36
N GLU A 415 15.49 14.15 -17.20
CA GLU A 415 14.71 14.27 -15.97
C GLU A 415 14.98 13.13 -14.99
N TYR A 416 15.27 11.92 -15.50
CA TYR A 416 15.43 10.71 -14.70
C TYR A 416 16.76 9.99 -15.01
N PRO A 417 17.82 10.20 -14.20
CA PRO A 417 19.14 9.61 -14.45
C PRO A 417 19.16 8.07 -14.56
N ILE A 418 18.26 7.36 -13.87
CA ILE A 418 18.11 5.90 -13.97
C ILE A 418 17.86 5.42 -15.41
N VAL A 419 17.30 6.29 -16.25
CA VAL A 419 17.00 5.95 -17.65
C VAL A 419 18.26 5.72 -18.46
N TYR A 420 19.38 6.38 -18.12
CA TYR A 420 20.67 6.09 -18.75
C TYR A 420 21.11 4.64 -18.47
N ASP A 421 20.92 4.13 -17.26
CA ASP A 421 21.24 2.73 -16.93
C ASP A 421 20.34 1.76 -17.68
N ILE A 422 19.06 2.09 -17.82
CA ILE A 422 18.07 1.30 -18.56
C ILE A 422 18.46 1.24 -20.05
N ILE A 423 18.72 2.39 -20.68
CA ILE A 423 19.14 2.48 -22.07
C ILE A 423 20.48 1.78 -22.28
N TRP A 424 21.42 1.92 -21.35
CA TRP A 424 22.70 1.23 -21.40
C TRP A 424 22.50 -0.29 -21.41
N ALA A 425 21.67 -0.82 -20.52
CA ALA A 425 21.33 -2.25 -20.50
C ALA A 425 20.63 -2.69 -21.81
N PHE A 426 19.74 -1.87 -22.37
CA PHE A 426 19.14 -2.16 -23.67
C PHE A 426 20.12 -2.09 -24.85
N SER A 427 21.19 -1.30 -24.73
CA SER A 427 22.16 -1.08 -25.80
C SER A 427 23.00 -2.32 -26.14
N PHE A 428 22.91 -3.40 -25.37
CA PHE A 428 23.49 -4.68 -25.77
C PHE A 428 22.78 -5.28 -27.00
N ASN A 429 21.56 -4.84 -27.31
CA ASN A 429 20.84 -5.16 -28.54
C ASN A 429 21.25 -4.22 -29.69
N LYS A 430 21.64 -4.79 -30.85
CA LYS A 430 22.12 -4.04 -32.03
C LYS A 430 21.06 -3.13 -32.65
N ASP A 431 19.81 -3.56 -32.68
CA ASP A 431 18.72 -2.78 -33.28
C ASP A 431 18.44 -1.55 -32.43
N ILE A 432 18.50 -1.69 -31.11
CA ILE A 432 18.42 -0.56 -30.17
C ILE A 432 19.59 0.39 -30.36
N GLN A 433 20.84 -0.08 -30.50
CA GLN A 433 21.97 0.80 -30.82
C GLN A 433 21.74 1.62 -32.09
N GLN A 434 21.14 1.01 -33.12
CA GLN A 434 20.83 1.70 -34.36
C GLN A 434 19.73 2.75 -34.16
N GLN A 435 18.69 2.45 -33.40
CA GLN A 435 17.64 3.40 -33.05
C GLN A 435 18.21 4.60 -32.26
N LEU A 436 19.06 4.35 -31.25
CA LEU A 436 19.73 5.40 -30.46
C LEU A 436 20.60 6.31 -31.35
N ARG A 437 21.41 5.73 -32.25
CA ARG A 437 22.24 6.50 -33.20
C ARG A 437 21.42 7.25 -34.26
N SER A 438 20.17 6.88 -34.45
CA SER A 438 19.27 7.56 -35.39
C SER A 438 18.48 8.69 -34.71
N ASN A 439 18.56 8.81 -33.38
CA ASN A 439 17.85 9.80 -32.58
C ASN A 439 18.79 10.95 -32.22
N SER A 440 18.69 12.06 -32.96
CA SER A 440 19.55 13.24 -32.79
C SER A 440 19.53 13.86 -31.38
N PRO A 441 18.39 13.92 -30.65
CA PRO A 441 18.37 14.36 -29.25
C PRO A 441 19.27 13.56 -28.28
N PHE A 442 19.59 12.31 -28.59
CA PHE A 442 20.39 11.44 -27.73
C PHE A 442 21.92 11.55 -27.96
N ILE A 443 22.33 12.04 -29.14
CA ILE A 443 23.74 12.20 -29.56
C ILE A 443 24.25 13.56 -29.11
#